data_AF-A0A533YQ07-F1
#
_entry.id   AF-A0A533YQ07-F1
#
_cell.length_a   1.000
_cell.length_b   1.000
_cell.length_c   1.000
_cell.angle_alpha   90.00
_cell.angle_beta   90.00
_cell.angle_gamma   90.00
#
_symmetry.space_group_name_H-M   'P 1'
#
loop_
_entity.id
_entity.type
_entity.pdbx_description
1 polymer ?
#
loop_
_entity_poly.entity_id
_entity_poly.type
_entity_poly.pdbx_seq_one_letter_code
_entity_poly.pdbx_strand_id
1 'polypeptide(L)'
;MTRRERAHHYFRSSILGIFHAAAPASLHPLASLIADEVEKVSETSDLWERVRPQCERELRKIRSGSGTLAHVVEWELIKLQVRIKPEPQTGWPQLFRDKHVHIGSLIHLWRDVARATEDRLAEQGSVTFFDVGPWGGFNFVVRPDGYTRMPFARLTLGIGSLASTPLEEKGGPFFDAFMPLYKARLAAEGLVVPEEWQYRNPKWDAGGRLLEISHTYYFPHHTYDRRTFVKVRLSREFETYEEIMVWDFLDLLARLYQTTDWAAYRQDTKDVDIRFDLQDFVSLNHIMEGVYQRTEKEERLLQELKEAFRGTIRERPVLYEFLDRVVKSKWIENLYWAIAGAVLGIRKFERPVNYGHEILTSPLPPPLLISVKRHVQAYHERVGALRPENS
;
A
#
# COMPACT_ATOMS: atom_id res chain seq x y z
N MET A 1 -14.75 13.07 21.20
CA MET A 1 -14.02 11.79 21.13
C MET A 1 -12.72 12.02 20.37
N THR A 2 -11.57 11.80 21.01
CA THR A 2 -10.24 11.94 20.38
C THR A 2 -10.05 10.91 19.27
N ARG A 3 -9.15 11.15 18.32
CA ARG A 3 -8.83 10.18 17.24
C ARG A 3 -8.44 8.80 17.79
N ARG A 4 -7.68 8.76 18.89
CA ARG A 4 -7.32 7.53 19.59
C ARG A 4 -8.55 6.78 20.09
N GLU A 5 -9.45 7.46 20.81
CA GLU A 5 -10.70 6.86 21.31
C GLU A 5 -11.55 6.32 20.15
N ARG A 6 -11.64 7.08 19.05
CA ARG A 6 -12.35 6.63 17.84
C ARG A 6 -11.72 5.34 17.27
N ALA A 7 -10.40 5.28 17.15
CA ALA A 7 -9.69 4.12 16.60
C ALA A 7 -9.85 2.86 17.48
N HIS A 8 -9.78 3.00 18.81
CA HIS A 8 -10.06 1.91 19.74
C HIS A 8 -11.52 1.45 19.69
N HIS A 9 -12.47 2.39 19.61
CA HIS A 9 -13.89 2.06 19.46
C HIS A 9 -14.15 1.23 18.19
N TYR A 10 -13.56 1.64 17.05
CA TYR A 10 -13.64 0.88 15.81
C TYR A 10 -13.03 -0.52 15.94
N PHE A 11 -11.82 -0.62 16.49
CA PHE A 11 -11.15 -1.90 16.69
C PHE A 11 -11.98 -2.84 17.56
N ARG A 12 -12.51 -2.35 18.68
CA ARG A 12 -13.39 -3.11 19.58
C ARG A 12 -14.62 -3.65 18.83
N SER A 13 -15.29 -2.79 18.05
CA SER A 13 -16.43 -3.21 17.23
C SER A 13 -16.05 -4.26 16.18
N SER A 14 -14.90 -4.08 15.51
CA SER A 14 -14.38 -5.00 14.49
C SER A 14 -14.10 -6.38 15.09
N ILE A 15 -13.34 -6.44 16.18
CA ILE A 15 -12.96 -7.69 16.85
C ILE A 15 -14.18 -8.43 17.40
N LEU A 16 -15.12 -7.74 18.04
CA LEU A 16 -16.37 -8.37 18.49
C LEU A 16 -17.16 -8.97 17.33
N GLY A 17 -17.30 -8.23 16.22
CA GLY A 17 -17.96 -8.72 15.01
C GLY A 17 -17.27 -9.95 14.41
N ILE A 18 -15.94 -9.93 14.32
CA ILE A 18 -15.12 -11.05 13.84
C ILE A 18 -15.34 -12.31 14.70
N PHE A 19 -15.33 -12.18 16.03
CA PHE A 19 -15.56 -13.32 16.91
C PHE A 19 -17.00 -13.84 16.85
N HIS A 20 -17.99 -12.96 16.78
CA HIS A 20 -19.37 -13.39 16.61
C HIS A 20 -19.61 -14.12 15.29
N ALA A 21 -18.92 -13.73 14.22
CA ALA A 21 -19.06 -14.34 12.90
C ALA A 21 -18.30 -15.68 12.77
N ALA A 22 -17.11 -15.81 13.37
CA ALA A 22 -16.19 -16.90 13.06
C ALA A 22 -15.78 -17.77 14.26
N ALA A 23 -15.97 -17.32 15.50
CA ALA A 23 -15.53 -18.04 16.70
C ALA A 23 -16.69 -18.77 17.41
N PRO A 24 -16.44 -19.93 18.04
CA PRO A 24 -17.38 -20.52 18.99
C PRO A 24 -17.77 -19.55 20.11
N ALA A 25 -19.01 -19.64 20.59
CA ALA A 25 -19.54 -18.75 21.63
C ALA A 25 -18.70 -18.72 22.92
N SER A 26 -18.04 -19.84 23.26
CA SER A 26 -17.13 -19.93 24.39
C SER A 26 -15.90 -19.02 24.29
N LEU A 27 -15.53 -18.59 23.08
CA LEU A 27 -14.40 -17.69 22.84
C LEU A 27 -14.83 -16.23 22.67
N HIS A 28 -16.12 -15.90 22.64
CA HIS A 28 -16.58 -14.51 22.53
C HIS A 28 -16.06 -13.59 23.66
N PRO A 29 -15.89 -14.05 24.92
CA PRO A 29 -15.28 -13.22 25.97
C PRO A 29 -13.83 -12.81 25.66
N LEU A 30 -13.08 -13.62 24.90
CA LEU A 30 -11.70 -13.31 24.53
C LEU A 30 -11.60 -12.05 23.67
N ALA A 31 -12.60 -11.76 22.83
CA ALA A 31 -12.66 -10.54 22.03
C ALA A 31 -12.63 -9.28 22.91
N SER A 32 -13.38 -9.29 24.01
CA SER A 32 -13.42 -8.18 24.98
C SER A 32 -12.10 -8.06 25.73
N LEU A 33 -11.52 -9.20 26.15
CA LEU A 33 -10.22 -9.22 26.80
C LEU A 33 -9.11 -8.64 25.92
N ILE A 34 -9.08 -8.98 24.62
CA ILE A 34 -8.12 -8.42 23.66
C ILE A 34 -8.31 -6.91 23.54
N ALA A 35 -9.56 -6.43 23.42
CA ALA A 35 -9.85 -5.00 23.32
C ALA A 35 -9.41 -4.22 24.57
N ASP A 36 -9.74 -4.74 25.77
CA ASP A 36 -9.40 -4.11 27.05
C ASP A 36 -7.89 -4.14 27.32
N GLU A 37 -7.19 -5.20 26.93
CA GLU A 37 -5.73 -5.29 27.07
C GLU A 37 -5.04 -4.23 26.21
N VAL A 38 -5.47 -4.09 24.95
CA VAL A 38 -4.86 -3.17 24.00
C VAL A 38 -5.12 -1.69 24.33
N GLU A 39 -6.27 -1.36 24.92
CA GLU A 39 -6.58 0.01 25.36
C GLU A 39 -5.64 0.52 26.46
N LYS A 40 -5.12 -0.38 27.30
CA LYS A 40 -4.24 -0.05 28.44
C LYS A 40 -2.78 0.16 28.05
N VAL A 41 -2.42 -0.08 26.80
CA VAL A 41 -1.03 -0.20 26.36
C VAL A 41 -0.47 1.12 25.80
N SER A 42 0.82 1.35 26.07
CA SER A 42 1.61 2.43 25.49
C SER A 42 1.66 2.33 23.96
N GLU A 43 1.58 3.48 23.29
CA GLU A 43 1.59 3.61 21.82
C GLU A 43 2.83 3.06 21.11
N THR A 44 3.89 2.80 21.86
CA THR A 44 5.18 2.30 21.35
C THR A 44 5.31 0.77 21.42
N SER A 45 4.36 0.07 22.04
CA SER A 45 4.41 -1.39 22.14
C SER A 45 3.85 -2.06 20.89
N ASP A 46 4.44 -3.19 20.47
CA ASP A 46 3.79 -4.09 19.52
C ASP A 46 2.54 -4.69 20.20
N LEU A 47 1.37 -4.36 19.64
CA LEU A 47 0.09 -4.78 20.21
C LEU A 47 -0.13 -6.29 20.09
N TRP A 48 0.42 -6.91 19.04
CA TRP A 48 0.28 -8.35 18.82
C TRP A 48 1.02 -9.16 19.87
N GLU A 49 2.25 -8.77 20.21
CA GLU A 49 3.10 -9.51 21.17
C GLU A 49 2.42 -9.70 22.54
N ARG A 50 1.52 -8.80 22.94
CA ARG A 50 0.76 -8.87 24.20
C ARG A 50 -0.28 -9.98 24.20
N VAL A 51 -0.99 -10.16 23.09
CA VAL A 51 -2.12 -11.08 23.00
C VAL A 51 -1.78 -12.36 22.24
N ARG A 52 -0.64 -12.40 21.54
CA ARG A 52 -0.17 -13.55 20.73
C ARG A 52 -0.28 -14.89 21.49
N PRO A 53 0.20 -15.05 22.74
CA PRO A 53 0.17 -16.36 23.41
C PRO A 53 -1.24 -16.91 23.66
N GLN A 54 -2.24 -16.03 23.76
CA GLN A 54 -3.65 -16.40 23.94
C GLN A 54 -4.29 -16.64 22.57
N CYS A 55 -4.06 -15.74 21.62
CA CYS A 55 -4.58 -15.86 20.26
C CYS A 55 -4.05 -17.10 19.52
N GLU A 56 -2.76 -17.41 19.61
CA GLU A 56 -2.20 -18.61 18.96
C GLU A 56 -2.71 -19.91 19.58
N ARG A 57 -3.03 -19.90 20.87
CA ARG A 57 -3.54 -21.08 21.58
C ARG A 57 -4.99 -21.36 21.21
N GLU A 58 -5.82 -20.33 21.26
CA GLU A 58 -7.28 -20.46 21.13
C GLU A 58 -7.76 -20.34 19.69
N LEU A 59 -7.09 -19.52 18.85
CA LEU A 59 -7.63 -19.10 17.54
C LEU A 59 -6.89 -19.72 16.36
N ARG A 60 -5.68 -20.25 16.54
CA ARG A 60 -4.87 -20.81 15.43
C ARG A 60 -5.53 -22.01 14.75
N LYS A 61 -6.38 -22.76 15.46
CA LYS A 61 -7.09 -23.93 14.92
C LYS A 61 -8.39 -23.55 14.18
N ILE A 62 -8.85 -22.31 14.34
CA ILE A 62 -10.09 -21.82 13.71
C ILE A 62 -9.71 -21.25 12.35
N ARG A 63 -10.16 -21.91 11.28
CA ARG A 63 -9.92 -21.47 9.90
C ARG A 63 -10.73 -20.22 9.58
N SER A 64 -10.11 -19.28 8.87
CA SER A 64 -10.77 -18.08 8.35
C SER A 64 -10.14 -17.73 6.99
N GLY A 65 -10.91 -17.92 5.92
CA GLY A 65 -10.39 -17.85 4.55
C GLY A 65 -9.18 -18.76 4.35
N SER A 66 -8.13 -18.24 3.73
CA SER A 66 -6.86 -18.95 3.52
C SER A 66 -5.97 -19.00 4.79
N GLY A 67 -6.35 -18.30 5.86
CA GLY A 67 -5.59 -18.19 7.10
C GLY A 67 -6.28 -18.83 8.31
N THR A 68 -6.14 -18.16 9.46
CA THR A 68 -6.73 -18.56 10.74
C THR A 68 -7.29 -17.32 11.41
N LEU A 69 -8.18 -17.51 12.38
CA LEU A 69 -8.74 -16.40 13.15
C LEU A 69 -7.65 -15.60 13.92
N ALA A 70 -6.54 -16.25 14.30
CA ALA A 70 -5.38 -15.57 14.87
C ALA A 70 -4.77 -14.54 13.91
N HIS A 71 -4.62 -14.87 12.63
CA HIS A 71 -4.10 -13.92 11.63
C HIS A 71 -5.07 -12.74 11.40
N VAL A 72 -6.38 -12.98 11.45
CA VAL A 72 -7.36 -11.90 11.33
C VAL A 72 -7.21 -10.91 12.50
N VAL A 73 -7.08 -11.43 13.73
CA VAL A 73 -6.85 -10.60 14.92
C VAL A 73 -5.54 -9.82 14.82
N GLU A 74 -4.45 -10.48 14.41
CA GLU A 74 -3.15 -9.83 14.20
C GLU A 74 -3.25 -8.68 13.18
N TRP A 75 -3.99 -8.89 12.07
CA TRP A 75 -4.21 -7.84 11.07
C TRP A 75 -4.96 -6.64 11.64
N GLU A 76 -6.04 -6.84 12.38
CA GLU A 76 -6.78 -5.76 13.04
C GLU A 76 -5.92 -4.97 14.03
N LEU A 77 -5.05 -5.66 14.78
CA LEU A 77 -4.11 -5.01 15.71
C LEU A 77 -3.08 -4.16 14.98
N ILE A 78 -2.53 -4.65 13.86
CA ILE A 78 -1.59 -3.87 13.06
C ILE A 78 -2.25 -2.62 12.50
N LYS A 79 -3.50 -2.72 12.02
CA LYS A 79 -4.30 -1.56 11.58
C LYS A 79 -4.48 -0.55 12.72
N LEU A 80 -4.87 -1.03 13.91
CA LEU A 80 -5.03 -0.17 15.08
C LEU A 80 -3.70 0.51 15.45
N GLN A 81 -2.60 -0.23 15.52
CA GLN A 81 -1.28 0.28 15.91
C GLN A 81 -0.84 1.44 15.01
N VAL A 82 -1.04 1.33 13.68
CA VAL A 82 -0.76 2.44 12.75
C VAL A 82 -1.64 3.65 13.03
N ARG A 83 -2.93 3.42 13.33
CA ARG A 83 -3.89 4.49 13.60
C ARG A 83 -3.55 5.23 14.90
N ILE A 84 -3.11 4.55 15.96
CA ILE A 84 -2.81 5.19 17.25
C ILE A 84 -1.35 5.63 17.41
N LYS A 85 -0.48 5.33 16.44
CA LYS A 85 0.95 5.66 16.54
C LYS A 85 1.15 7.19 16.62
N PRO A 86 1.94 7.69 17.60
CA PRO A 86 2.25 9.11 17.73
C PRO A 86 3.11 9.59 16.57
N GLU A 87 3.00 10.87 16.27
CA GLU A 87 3.80 11.52 15.23
C GLU A 87 5.22 11.81 15.74
N PRO A 88 6.24 11.56 14.91
CA PRO A 88 7.57 12.11 15.15
C PRO A 88 7.53 13.64 15.13
N GLN A 89 8.43 14.26 15.90
CA GLN A 89 8.53 15.71 16.06
C GLN A 89 8.82 16.49 14.76
N THR A 90 8.53 17.78 14.82
CA THR A 90 8.86 18.82 13.82
C THR A 90 10.35 18.87 13.49
N GLY A 91 10.72 19.51 12.37
CA GLY A 91 12.13 19.65 11.95
C GLY A 91 12.54 18.68 10.85
N TRP A 92 11.61 18.39 9.94
CA TRP A 92 11.90 17.62 8.74
C TRP A 92 12.63 18.48 7.70
N PRO A 93 13.53 17.89 6.89
CA PRO A 93 14.16 18.60 5.77
C PRO A 93 13.13 19.06 4.75
N GLN A 94 13.52 20.02 3.90
CA GLN A 94 12.69 20.48 2.78
C GLN A 94 12.21 19.30 1.94
N LEU A 95 10.91 19.28 1.61
CA LEU A 95 10.34 18.20 0.83
C LEU A 95 11.02 18.07 -0.55
N PHE A 96 11.42 19.18 -1.15
CA PHE A 96 12.08 19.23 -2.45
C PHE A 96 13.48 19.79 -2.37
N ARG A 97 14.42 19.16 -3.09
CA ARG A 97 15.76 19.68 -3.38
C ARG A 97 16.16 19.30 -4.80
N ASP A 98 16.33 20.28 -5.68
CA ASP A 98 16.67 20.05 -7.10
C ASP A 98 15.78 19.00 -7.80
N LYS A 99 14.46 19.08 -7.57
CA LYS A 99 13.44 18.14 -8.09
C LYS A 99 13.52 16.70 -7.52
N HIS A 100 14.36 16.47 -6.50
CA HIS A 100 14.36 15.24 -5.71
C HIS A 100 13.42 15.42 -4.51
N VAL A 101 12.80 14.32 -4.08
CA VAL A 101 11.82 14.34 -2.99
C VAL A 101 12.41 13.68 -1.77
N HIS A 102 12.31 14.32 -0.61
CA HIS A 102 12.66 13.68 0.67
C HIS A 102 11.51 12.78 1.12
N ILE A 103 11.73 11.45 1.12
CA ILE A 103 10.65 10.47 1.36
C ILE A 103 10.11 10.56 2.80
N GLY A 104 10.98 10.82 3.79
CA GLY A 104 10.56 11.06 5.17
C GLY A 104 9.56 12.21 5.28
N SER A 105 9.98 13.44 4.95
CA SER A 105 9.11 14.63 4.87
C SER A 105 7.81 14.39 4.12
N LEU A 106 7.84 13.66 3.01
CA LEU A 106 6.64 13.33 2.23
C LEU A 106 5.65 12.43 3.00
N ILE A 107 6.13 11.36 3.62
CA ILE A 107 5.33 10.46 4.45
C ILE A 107 4.69 11.23 5.61
N HIS A 108 5.44 12.15 6.22
CA HIS A 108 4.92 12.99 7.30
C HIS A 108 3.83 13.94 6.83
N LEU A 109 4.08 14.69 5.75
CA LEU A 109 3.08 15.57 5.16
C LEU A 109 1.75 14.85 4.89
N TRP A 110 1.80 13.65 4.29
CA TRP A 110 0.59 12.90 3.98
C TRP A 110 -0.16 12.41 5.22
N ARG A 111 0.57 11.91 6.23
CA ARG A 111 -0.04 11.48 7.49
C ARG A 111 -0.73 12.64 8.19
N ASP A 112 -0.11 13.81 8.20
CA ASP A 112 -0.65 15.02 8.82
C ASP A 112 -1.93 15.48 8.11
N VAL A 113 -1.93 15.50 6.77
CA VAL A 113 -3.12 15.87 5.98
C VAL A 113 -4.25 14.87 6.17
N ALA A 114 -3.96 13.58 6.17
CA ALA A 114 -4.94 12.52 6.38
C ALA A 114 -5.66 12.65 7.72
N ARG A 115 -4.89 12.92 8.78
CA ARG A 115 -5.42 13.10 10.14
C ARG A 115 -6.26 14.35 10.25
N ALA A 116 -5.77 15.48 9.73
CA ALA A 116 -6.54 16.72 9.71
C ALA A 116 -7.84 16.58 8.90
N THR A 117 -7.84 15.74 7.85
CA THR A 117 -9.04 15.40 7.09
C THR A 117 -10.01 14.56 7.92
N GLU A 118 -9.52 13.52 8.60
CA GLU A 118 -10.31 12.69 9.50
C GLU A 118 -10.98 13.52 10.60
N ASP A 119 -10.26 14.44 11.24
CA ASP A 119 -10.81 15.28 12.30
C ASP A 119 -11.93 16.20 11.77
N ARG A 120 -11.74 16.81 10.60
CA ARG A 120 -12.79 17.63 9.94
C ARG A 120 -14.03 16.81 9.58
N LEU A 121 -13.86 15.60 9.06
CA LEU A 121 -14.98 14.73 8.73
C LEU A 121 -15.72 14.27 9.99
N ALA A 122 -15.00 14.00 11.08
CA ALA A 122 -15.58 13.65 12.36
C ALA A 122 -16.43 14.79 12.94
N GLU A 123 -15.99 16.05 12.81
CA GLU A 123 -16.78 17.24 13.18
C GLU A 123 -18.11 17.34 12.40
N GLN A 124 -18.16 16.78 11.18
CA GLN A 124 -19.34 16.73 10.32
C GLN A 124 -20.20 15.47 10.54
N GLY A 125 -19.87 14.65 11.55
CA GLY A 125 -20.59 13.41 11.85
C GLY A 125 -20.22 12.22 10.93
N SER A 126 -19.23 12.39 10.05
CA SER A 126 -18.72 11.32 9.19
C SER A 126 -17.61 10.56 9.91
N VAL A 127 -17.88 9.33 10.32
CA VAL A 127 -16.85 8.45 10.89
C VAL A 127 -16.04 7.86 9.74
N THR A 128 -14.79 8.25 9.61
CA THR A 128 -13.90 7.61 8.64
C THR A 128 -12.47 7.49 9.16
N PHE A 129 -11.99 6.26 9.26
CA PHE A 129 -10.59 5.99 9.57
C PHE A 129 -9.86 5.70 8.28
N PHE A 130 -8.78 6.46 8.03
CA PHE A 130 -7.97 6.31 6.83
C PHE A 130 -6.56 5.86 7.19
N ASP A 131 -5.99 5.00 6.35
CA ASP A 131 -4.55 4.77 6.31
C ASP A 131 -4.00 5.37 5.02
N VAL A 132 -2.85 6.03 5.15
CA VAL A 132 -2.29 6.87 4.10
C VAL A 132 -0.81 6.56 3.94
N GLY A 133 -0.43 6.31 2.69
CA GLY A 133 0.95 6.07 2.35
C GLY A 133 1.26 6.27 0.88
N PRO A 134 2.56 6.42 0.55
CA PRO A 134 3.03 6.51 -0.82
C PRO A 134 2.58 5.31 -1.63
N TRP A 135 1.99 5.58 -2.79
CA TRP A 135 1.75 4.61 -3.84
C TRP A 135 2.64 4.91 -5.05
N GLY A 136 3.27 3.87 -5.58
CA GLY A 136 3.75 3.84 -6.96
C GLY A 136 5.03 4.63 -7.28
N GLY A 137 5.89 3.99 -8.07
CA GLY A 137 7.01 4.64 -8.76
C GLY A 137 8.15 5.08 -7.86
N PHE A 138 8.36 4.39 -6.75
CA PHE A 138 9.60 4.52 -6.04
C PHE A 138 10.74 3.99 -6.91
N ASN A 139 11.48 4.93 -7.44
CA ASN A 139 12.86 4.71 -7.81
C ASN A 139 13.65 4.53 -6.50
N PHE A 140 13.44 3.39 -5.82
CA PHE A 140 13.89 3.00 -4.47
C PHE A 140 15.40 2.89 -4.33
N VAL A 141 16.11 3.94 -4.67
CA VAL A 141 17.34 4.24 -3.96
C VAL A 141 17.08 5.59 -3.34
N VAL A 142 16.79 5.55 -2.05
CA VAL A 142 16.87 6.75 -1.22
C VAL A 142 18.36 6.92 -0.97
N ARG A 143 18.88 8.11 -1.25
CA ARG A 143 20.25 8.45 -0.89
C ARG A 143 20.36 8.44 0.64
N PRO A 144 21.57 8.32 1.21
CA PRO A 144 21.76 8.33 2.67
C PRO A 144 21.08 9.53 3.37
N ASP A 145 20.90 10.64 2.66
CA ASP A 145 20.25 11.87 3.13
C ASP A 145 18.71 11.89 3.04
N GLY A 146 18.06 10.78 2.67
CA GLY A 146 16.60 10.68 2.63
C GLY A 146 15.95 11.14 1.31
N TYR A 147 16.71 11.69 0.36
CA TYR A 147 16.18 12.12 -0.94
C TYR A 147 16.17 10.98 -1.96
N THR A 148 15.22 11.03 -2.90
CA THR A 148 15.21 10.14 -4.06
C THR A 148 16.53 10.21 -4.83
N ARG A 149 16.99 9.08 -5.42
CA ARG A 149 18.20 9.06 -6.26
C ARG A 149 18.00 9.78 -7.59
N MET A 150 16.82 9.65 -8.18
CA MET A 150 16.46 10.30 -9.42
C MET A 150 15.63 11.54 -9.12
N PRO A 151 15.82 12.64 -9.89
CA PRO A 151 14.86 13.71 -9.87
C PRO A 151 13.54 13.11 -10.33
N PHE A 152 12.44 13.57 -9.73
CA PHE A 152 11.08 13.50 -10.26
C PHE A 152 10.05 12.54 -9.65
N ALA A 153 8.78 12.94 -9.80
CA ALA A 153 7.73 12.88 -8.78
C ALA A 153 6.41 12.25 -9.28
N ARG A 154 6.28 10.92 -9.14
CA ARG A 154 4.98 10.28 -8.99
C ARG A 154 4.61 10.40 -7.52
N LEU A 155 3.84 11.42 -7.16
CA LEU A 155 3.28 11.55 -5.83
C LEU A 155 1.90 10.92 -5.87
N THR A 156 1.84 9.59 -5.92
CA THR A 156 0.55 8.96 -5.73
C THR A 156 0.33 8.63 -4.27
N LEU A 157 -0.87 8.91 -3.82
CA LEU A 157 -1.35 8.63 -2.50
C LEU A 157 -2.48 7.61 -2.62
N GLY A 158 -2.31 6.46 -2.00
CA GLY A 158 -3.39 5.51 -1.78
C GLY A 158 -4.04 5.81 -0.44
N ILE A 159 -5.36 5.80 -0.41
CA ILE A 159 -6.15 6.05 0.79
C ILE A 159 -7.20 4.95 0.87
N GLY A 160 -7.02 4.06 1.84
CA GLY A 160 -8.05 3.10 2.21
C GLY A 160 -9.04 3.75 3.17
N SER A 161 -10.29 3.31 3.13
CA SER A 161 -11.38 3.90 3.91
C SER A 161 -12.38 2.84 4.37
N LEU A 162 -13.24 3.22 5.31
CA LEU A 162 -14.32 2.34 5.73
C LEU A 162 -15.35 2.16 4.63
N ALA A 163 -16.00 0.99 4.61
CA ALA A 163 -17.08 0.72 3.67
C ALA A 163 -18.26 1.71 3.78
N SER A 164 -18.43 2.41 4.90
CA SER A 164 -19.46 3.44 5.11
C SER A 164 -19.10 4.82 4.56
N THR A 165 -17.87 5.03 4.09
CA THR A 165 -17.41 6.33 3.60
C THR A 165 -18.23 6.74 2.38
N PRO A 166 -18.89 7.92 2.39
CA PRO A 166 -19.60 8.40 1.22
C PRO A 166 -18.61 8.73 0.11
N LEU A 167 -18.84 8.14 -1.08
CA LEU A 167 -18.01 8.34 -2.26
C LEU A 167 -18.89 8.59 -3.48
N GLU A 168 -18.63 9.70 -4.16
CA GLU A 168 -19.36 10.16 -5.34
C GLU A 168 -18.39 10.37 -6.51
N GLU A 169 -18.92 10.41 -7.74
CA GLU A 169 -18.11 10.68 -8.94
C GLU A 169 -17.37 12.03 -8.90
N LYS A 170 -17.86 12.95 -8.06
CA LYS A 170 -17.24 14.26 -7.81
C LYS A 170 -16.43 14.30 -6.52
N GLY A 171 -15.99 13.15 -6.01
CA GLY A 171 -15.11 13.02 -4.85
C GLY A 171 -15.82 13.03 -3.49
N GLY A 172 -16.95 13.72 -3.37
CA GLY A 172 -17.73 13.75 -2.13
C GLY A 172 -16.96 14.35 -0.94
N PRO A 173 -17.48 14.19 0.30
CA PRO A 173 -17.00 14.91 1.47
C PRO A 173 -15.51 14.71 1.78
N PHE A 174 -14.97 13.53 1.46
CA PHE A 174 -13.55 13.26 1.66
C PHE A 174 -12.67 14.20 0.85
N PHE A 175 -12.89 14.30 -0.47
CA PHE A 175 -12.05 15.15 -1.32
C PHE A 175 -12.26 16.63 -1.01
N ASP A 176 -13.48 17.03 -0.63
CA ASP A 176 -13.80 18.39 -0.20
C ASP A 176 -13.00 18.81 1.05
N ALA A 177 -12.76 17.88 1.99
CA ALA A 177 -11.95 18.13 3.17
C ALA A 177 -10.44 17.98 2.90
N PHE A 178 -10.05 16.93 2.17
CA PHE A 178 -8.66 16.53 1.95
C PHE A 178 -7.92 17.47 1.01
N MET A 179 -8.50 17.80 -0.14
CA MET A 179 -7.79 18.50 -1.21
C MET A 179 -7.33 19.91 -0.80
N PRO A 180 -8.15 20.74 -0.13
CA PRO A 180 -7.70 22.05 0.32
C PRO A 180 -6.53 21.97 1.31
N LEU A 181 -6.57 21.01 2.24
CA LEU A 181 -5.48 20.78 3.20
C LEU A 181 -4.21 20.35 2.48
N TYR A 182 -4.32 19.38 1.57
CA TYR A 182 -3.19 18.85 0.84
C TYR A 182 -2.51 19.91 -0.03
N LYS A 183 -3.32 20.70 -0.76
CA LYS A 183 -2.84 21.83 -1.57
C LYS A 183 -2.12 22.87 -0.73
N ALA A 184 -2.68 23.24 0.42
CA ALA A 184 -2.05 24.21 1.32
C ALA A 184 -0.69 23.70 1.85
N ARG A 185 -0.58 22.41 2.20
CA ARG A 185 0.69 21.81 2.63
C ARG A 185 1.71 21.74 1.50
N LEU A 186 1.31 21.34 0.30
CA LEU A 186 2.20 21.35 -0.87
C LEU A 186 2.67 22.77 -1.23
N ALA A 187 1.78 23.76 -1.13
CA ALA A 187 2.12 25.16 -1.39
C ALA A 187 3.15 25.71 -0.39
N ALA A 188 3.07 25.30 0.89
CA ALA A 188 4.08 25.63 1.90
C ALA A 188 5.47 25.05 1.58
N GLU A 189 5.51 23.95 0.84
CA GLU A 189 6.73 23.32 0.31
C GLU A 189 7.15 23.87 -1.08
N GLY A 190 6.50 24.94 -1.55
CA GLY A 190 6.79 25.58 -2.84
C GLY A 190 6.15 24.90 -4.06
N LEU A 191 5.28 23.90 -3.87
CA LEU A 191 4.51 23.28 -4.94
C LEU A 191 3.10 23.85 -5.01
N VAL A 192 2.91 24.83 -5.90
CA VAL A 192 1.58 25.34 -6.22
C VAL A 192 0.91 24.39 -7.20
N VAL A 193 -0.22 23.87 -6.76
CA VAL A 193 -1.09 22.99 -7.50
C VAL A 193 -2.28 23.81 -8.00
N PRO A 194 -2.63 23.80 -9.30
CA PRO A 194 -3.75 24.59 -9.80
C PRO A 194 -5.10 24.04 -9.33
N GLU A 195 -6.16 24.84 -9.49
CA GLU A 195 -7.52 24.43 -9.16
C GLU A 195 -8.08 23.37 -10.11
N GLU A 196 -7.65 23.38 -11.38
CA GLU A 196 -8.14 22.46 -12.40
C GLU A 196 -7.57 21.05 -12.24
N TRP A 197 -8.36 20.17 -11.62
CA TRP A 197 -8.09 18.75 -11.48
C TRP A 197 -9.30 17.95 -11.92
N GLN A 198 -9.10 16.69 -12.34
CA GLN A 198 -10.18 15.83 -12.79
C GLN A 198 -10.31 14.57 -11.92
N TYR A 199 -11.54 14.19 -11.62
CA TYR A 199 -11.86 12.86 -11.13
C TYR A 199 -11.74 11.86 -12.29
N ARG A 200 -11.08 10.72 -12.03
CA ARG A 200 -10.72 9.71 -13.03
C ARG A 200 -10.79 8.31 -12.45
N ASN A 201 -10.91 7.34 -13.35
CA ASN A 201 -10.86 5.90 -13.06
C ASN A 201 -11.87 5.45 -12.00
N PRO A 202 -13.17 5.78 -12.13
CA PRO A 202 -14.17 5.28 -11.20
C PRO A 202 -14.22 3.74 -11.31
N LYS A 203 -14.23 3.05 -10.16
CA LYS A 203 -14.53 1.61 -10.10
C LYS A 203 -15.84 1.41 -9.38
N TRP A 204 -16.65 0.51 -9.90
CA TRP A 204 -17.99 0.22 -9.42
C TRP A 204 -18.10 -1.23 -9.01
N ASP A 205 -18.90 -1.51 -7.99
CA ASP A 205 -19.33 -2.88 -7.72
C ASP A 205 -20.46 -3.31 -8.67
N ALA A 206 -20.82 -4.59 -8.62
CA ALA A 206 -21.91 -5.15 -9.43
C ALA A 206 -23.28 -4.52 -9.14
N GLY A 207 -23.44 -3.86 -7.99
CA GLY A 207 -24.65 -3.14 -7.59
C GLY A 207 -24.67 -1.67 -8.01
N GLY A 208 -23.65 -1.21 -8.76
CA GLY A 208 -23.56 0.18 -9.21
C GLY A 208 -23.12 1.17 -8.14
N ARG A 209 -22.52 0.70 -7.03
CA ARG A 209 -21.93 1.58 -6.01
C ARG A 209 -20.48 1.88 -6.35
N LEU A 210 -20.09 3.15 -6.24
CA LEU A 210 -18.72 3.58 -6.49
C LEU A 210 -17.81 3.07 -5.37
N LEU A 211 -16.84 2.22 -5.72
CA LEU A 211 -15.84 1.62 -4.84
C LEU A 211 -14.55 2.43 -4.76
N GLU A 212 -14.19 3.12 -5.83
CA GLU A 212 -12.92 3.80 -5.92
C GLU A 212 -13.00 4.95 -6.91
N ILE A 213 -12.28 6.03 -6.59
CA ILE A 213 -12.05 7.12 -7.51
C ILE A 213 -10.64 7.67 -7.30
N SER A 214 -10.07 8.22 -8.37
CA SER A 214 -8.79 8.90 -8.29
C SER A 214 -8.90 10.34 -8.75
N HIS A 215 -8.19 11.23 -8.06
CA HIS A 215 -8.03 12.61 -8.43
C HIS A 215 -6.58 12.83 -8.86
N THR A 216 -6.35 13.17 -10.13
CA THR A 216 -4.99 13.20 -10.71
C THR A 216 -4.70 14.53 -11.38
N TYR A 217 -3.47 15.02 -11.21
CA TYR A 217 -2.95 16.20 -11.89
C TYR A 217 -1.55 15.98 -12.42
N TYR A 218 -1.39 16.29 -13.71
CA TYR A 218 -0.13 16.22 -14.43
C TYR A 218 0.50 17.61 -14.47
N PHE A 219 1.74 17.75 -14.01
CA PHE A 219 2.42 19.05 -14.07
C PHE A 219 2.80 19.40 -15.52
N PRO A 220 3.02 20.69 -15.87
CA PRO A 220 3.32 21.10 -17.25
C PRO A 220 4.58 20.46 -17.85
N HIS A 221 5.53 20.07 -17.01
CA HIS A 221 6.76 19.38 -17.41
C HIS A 221 6.62 17.84 -17.34
N HIS A 222 5.38 17.35 -17.22
CA HIS A 222 5.06 15.94 -17.37
C HIS A 222 5.32 15.50 -18.80
N THR A 223 6.33 14.66 -19.00
CA THR A 223 6.59 13.98 -20.25
C THR A 223 6.58 12.47 -20.03
N TYR A 224 6.54 11.71 -21.12
CA TYR A 224 6.71 10.26 -21.07
C TYR A 224 7.99 9.85 -20.29
N ASP A 225 9.03 10.67 -20.40
CA ASP A 225 10.33 10.45 -19.76
C ASP A 225 10.45 11.08 -18.37
N ARG A 226 9.61 12.05 -18.07
CA ARG A 226 9.57 12.80 -16.83
C ARG A 226 8.12 12.76 -16.33
N ARG A 227 7.73 11.66 -15.69
CA ARG A 227 6.36 11.46 -15.14
C ARG A 227 6.08 12.29 -13.88
N THR A 228 5.56 13.52 -14.01
CA THR A 228 5.23 14.38 -12.83
C THR A 228 3.77 14.41 -12.74
N PHE A 229 3.26 13.79 -11.70
CA PHE A 229 1.88 13.96 -11.38
C PHE A 229 1.69 13.71 -9.90
N VAL A 230 0.66 14.35 -9.40
CA VAL A 230 0.08 13.99 -8.12
C VAL A 230 -1.18 13.20 -8.42
N LYS A 231 -1.36 12.07 -7.74
CA LYS A 231 -2.59 11.28 -7.80
C LYS A 231 -3.03 10.99 -6.38
N VAL A 232 -4.30 11.14 -6.09
CA VAL A 232 -4.91 10.77 -4.81
C VAL A 232 -6.00 9.76 -5.14
N ARG A 233 -5.84 8.52 -4.68
CA ARG A 233 -6.80 7.43 -4.90
C ARG A 233 -7.47 7.12 -3.57
N LEU A 234 -8.79 7.26 -3.54
CA LEU A 234 -9.62 6.83 -2.42
C LEU A 234 -10.32 5.53 -2.80
N SER A 235 -10.15 4.50 -1.98
CA SER A 235 -10.84 3.21 -2.09
C SER A 235 -11.65 2.94 -0.82
N ARG A 236 -12.90 2.52 -0.96
CA ARG A 236 -13.71 1.93 0.13
C ARG A 236 -13.74 0.41 0.11
N GLU A 237 -13.09 -0.19 -0.90
CA GLU A 237 -12.91 -1.64 -0.99
C GLU A 237 -11.83 -2.11 0.00
N PHE A 238 -10.82 -1.26 0.22
CA PHE A 238 -9.70 -1.54 1.09
C PHE A 238 -9.63 -0.53 2.23
N GLU A 239 -9.35 -1.00 3.45
CA GLU A 239 -9.22 -0.13 4.63
C GLU A 239 -7.85 0.55 4.72
N THR A 240 -6.83 -0.01 4.08
CA THR A 240 -5.45 0.47 4.13
C THR A 240 -4.84 0.69 2.75
N TYR A 241 -3.84 1.57 2.68
CA TYR A 241 -3.13 1.78 1.42
C TYR A 241 -2.25 0.58 1.04
N GLU A 242 -1.77 -0.23 1.99
CA GLU A 242 -1.03 -1.46 1.69
C GLU A 242 -1.93 -2.51 1.05
N GLU A 243 -3.19 -2.62 1.45
CA GLU A 243 -4.16 -3.48 0.75
C GLU A 243 -4.31 -3.05 -0.71
N ILE A 244 -4.41 -1.75 -0.98
CA ILE A 244 -4.45 -1.20 -2.35
C ILE A 244 -3.17 -1.58 -3.11
N MET A 245 -2.00 -1.38 -2.50
CA MET A 245 -0.70 -1.67 -3.13
C MET A 245 -0.50 -3.16 -3.42
N VAL A 246 -0.87 -4.02 -2.47
CA VAL A 246 -0.80 -5.48 -2.63
C VAL A 246 -1.77 -5.90 -3.72
N TRP A 247 -3.00 -5.40 -3.73
CA TRP A 247 -3.98 -5.71 -4.77
C TRP A 247 -3.44 -5.39 -6.18
N ASP A 248 -2.98 -4.16 -6.39
CA ASP A 248 -2.45 -3.73 -7.68
C ASP A 248 -1.23 -4.58 -8.11
N PHE A 249 -0.39 -4.97 -7.14
CA PHE A 249 0.74 -5.85 -7.41
C PHE A 249 0.29 -7.26 -7.81
N LEU A 250 -0.69 -7.82 -7.12
CA LEU A 250 -1.20 -9.16 -7.42
C LEU A 250 -1.88 -9.21 -8.79
N ASP A 251 -2.63 -8.17 -9.17
CA ASP A 251 -3.22 -8.01 -10.51
C ASP A 251 -2.15 -7.95 -11.59
N LEU A 252 -1.09 -7.17 -11.37
CA LEU A 252 0.04 -7.09 -12.28
C LEU A 252 0.76 -8.45 -12.39
N LEU A 253 1.00 -9.12 -11.25
CA LEU A 253 1.66 -10.42 -11.24
C LEU A 253 0.83 -11.48 -11.95
N ALA A 254 -0.50 -11.49 -11.75
CA ALA A 254 -1.41 -12.39 -12.45
C ALA A 254 -1.28 -12.21 -13.96
N ARG A 255 -1.32 -10.96 -14.44
CA ARG A 255 -1.19 -10.62 -15.86
C ARG A 255 0.15 -11.10 -16.43
N LEU A 256 1.24 -10.80 -15.74
CA LEU A 256 2.59 -11.20 -16.16
C LEU A 256 2.76 -12.73 -16.13
N TYR A 257 2.19 -13.43 -15.15
CA TYR A 257 2.28 -14.88 -15.05
C TYR A 257 1.42 -15.61 -16.10
N GLN A 258 0.22 -15.08 -16.37
CA GLN A 258 -0.72 -15.63 -17.35
C GLN A 258 -0.36 -15.30 -18.79
N THR A 259 0.58 -14.38 -19.01
CA THR A 259 1.19 -14.16 -20.31
C THR A 259 2.07 -15.37 -20.66
N THR A 260 1.43 -16.43 -21.16
CA THR A 260 2.06 -17.69 -21.56
C THR A 260 2.71 -17.60 -22.95
N ASP A 261 2.21 -16.70 -23.80
CA ASP A 261 2.80 -16.34 -25.09
C ASP A 261 3.27 -14.88 -25.09
N TRP A 262 4.53 -14.70 -24.69
CA TRP A 262 5.18 -13.39 -24.72
C TRP A 262 5.36 -12.85 -26.13
N ALA A 263 5.38 -13.69 -27.17
CA ALA A 263 5.47 -13.21 -28.55
C ALA A 263 4.15 -12.58 -29.00
N ALA A 264 3.01 -13.18 -28.64
CA ALA A 264 1.68 -12.58 -28.83
C ALA A 264 1.50 -11.31 -27.98
N TYR A 265 1.90 -11.32 -26.71
CA TYR A 265 1.84 -10.15 -25.83
C TYR A 265 2.57 -8.92 -26.40
N ARG A 266 3.73 -9.15 -27.02
CA ARG A 266 4.55 -8.13 -27.72
C ARG A 266 3.86 -7.53 -28.96
N GLN A 267 2.94 -8.29 -29.58
CA GLN A 267 2.20 -7.85 -30.77
C GLN A 267 0.92 -7.11 -30.38
N ASP A 268 0.26 -7.55 -29.32
CA ASP A 268 -1.09 -7.07 -28.93
C ASP A 268 -1.07 -5.92 -27.92
N THR A 269 0.03 -5.74 -27.17
CA THR A 269 0.14 -4.70 -26.14
C THR A 269 0.96 -3.53 -26.64
N LYS A 270 0.47 -2.30 -26.46
CA LYS A 270 1.24 -1.11 -26.84
C LYS A 270 2.52 -1.05 -26.01
N ASP A 271 3.65 -0.71 -26.64
CA ASP A 271 4.98 -0.63 -25.98
C ASP A 271 4.95 0.23 -24.69
N VAL A 272 4.07 1.23 -24.65
CA VAL A 272 3.82 2.11 -23.50
C VAL A 272 3.29 1.34 -22.28
N ASP A 273 2.34 0.43 -22.48
CA ASP A 273 1.73 -0.34 -21.39
C ASP A 273 2.70 -1.39 -20.87
N ILE A 274 3.50 -1.99 -21.76
CA ILE A 274 4.57 -2.94 -21.41
C ILE A 274 5.65 -2.27 -20.56
N ARG A 275 6.05 -1.05 -20.92
CA ARG A 275 7.00 -0.26 -20.11
C ARG A 275 6.42 0.01 -18.72
N PHE A 276 5.12 0.28 -18.61
CA PHE A 276 4.46 0.49 -17.32
C PHE A 276 4.39 -0.78 -16.50
N ASP A 277 4.11 -1.93 -17.10
CA ASP A 277 4.12 -3.20 -16.39
C ASP A 277 5.51 -3.53 -15.83
N LEU A 278 6.59 -3.31 -16.60
CA LEU A 278 7.95 -3.51 -16.10
C LEU A 278 8.31 -2.50 -14.99
N GLN A 279 7.93 -1.23 -15.16
CA GLN A 279 8.16 -0.18 -14.18
C GLN A 279 7.41 -0.46 -12.87
N ASP A 280 6.12 -0.81 -12.95
CA ASP A 280 5.27 -1.10 -11.81
C ASP A 280 5.66 -2.44 -11.18
N PHE A 281 6.11 -3.44 -11.95
CA PHE A 281 6.62 -4.70 -11.40
C PHE A 281 7.86 -4.43 -10.55
N VAL A 282 8.82 -3.66 -11.06
CA VAL A 282 10.02 -3.25 -10.31
C VAL A 282 9.64 -2.41 -9.08
N SER A 283 8.67 -1.50 -9.22
CA SER A 283 8.25 -0.59 -8.13
C SER A 283 7.42 -1.28 -7.06
N LEU A 284 6.65 -2.31 -7.40
CA LEU A 284 5.79 -3.02 -6.46
C LEU A 284 6.45 -4.31 -5.96
N ASN A 285 7.49 -4.82 -6.61
CA ASN A 285 8.23 -5.94 -6.07
C ASN A 285 8.91 -5.63 -4.72
N HIS A 286 9.31 -4.37 -4.49
CA HIS A 286 9.94 -3.98 -3.22
C HIS A 286 9.04 -4.24 -2.01
N ILE A 287 7.74 -3.91 -2.08
CA ILE A 287 6.83 -4.18 -0.96
C ILE A 287 6.67 -5.68 -0.68
N MET A 288 6.94 -6.53 -1.67
CA MET A 288 6.88 -7.98 -1.53
C MET A 288 8.12 -8.58 -0.90
N GLU A 289 9.14 -7.79 -0.53
CA GLU A 289 10.30 -8.26 0.23
C GLU A 289 9.94 -8.81 1.61
N GLY A 290 8.77 -8.45 2.15
CA GLY A 290 8.22 -9.10 3.34
C GLY A 290 7.88 -10.59 3.13
N VAL A 291 7.74 -11.04 1.88
CA VAL A 291 7.32 -12.40 1.50
C VAL A 291 8.38 -13.12 0.67
N TYR A 292 9.13 -12.38 -0.15
CA TYR A 292 10.05 -12.94 -1.13
C TYR A 292 11.36 -12.17 -1.17
N GLN A 293 12.45 -12.85 -0.82
CA GLN A 293 13.79 -12.32 -0.98
C GLN A 293 14.33 -12.66 -2.37
N ARG A 294 14.70 -11.62 -3.13
CA ARG A 294 15.34 -11.78 -4.44
C ARG A 294 16.69 -12.48 -4.32
N THR A 295 16.99 -13.34 -5.28
CA THR A 295 18.31 -13.94 -5.48
C THR A 295 19.32 -12.89 -5.95
N GLU A 296 20.63 -13.19 -5.82
CA GLU A 296 21.69 -12.31 -6.34
C GLU A 296 21.58 -12.03 -7.85
N LYS A 297 21.03 -12.99 -8.62
CA LYS A 297 20.82 -12.81 -10.07
C LYS A 297 19.69 -11.84 -10.34
N GLU A 298 18.59 -11.95 -9.61
CA GLU A 298 17.43 -11.05 -9.72
C GLU A 298 17.79 -9.65 -9.21
N GLU A 299 18.58 -9.54 -8.14
CA GLU A 299 19.05 -8.25 -7.65
C GLU A 299 20.00 -7.56 -8.66
N ARG A 300 20.93 -8.30 -9.29
CA ARG A 300 21.75 -7.75 -10.38
C ARG A 300 20.90 -7.26 -11.55
N LEU A 301 19.93 -8.06 -12.00
CA LEU A 301 19.01 -7.69 -13.05
C LEU A 301 18.18 -6.44 -12.68
N LEU A 302 17.73 -6.33 -11.43
CA LEU A 302 17.04 -5.15 -10.91
C LEU A 302 17.91 -3.89 -10.99
N GLN A 303 19.19 -3.98 -10.64
CA GLN A 303 20.10 -2.83 -10.72
C GLN A 303 20.36 -2.41 -12.17
N GLU A 304 20.54 -3.36 -13.08
CA GLU A 304 20.67 -3.08 -14.52
C GLU A 304 19.40 -2.42 -15.09
N LEU A 305 18.22 -2.93 -14.73
CA LEU A 305 16.93 -2.33 -15.07
C LEU A 305 16.83 -0.88 -14.60
N LYS A 306 17.12 -0.63 -13.31
CA LYS A 306 17.10 0.71 -12.71
C LYS A 306 18.03 1.67 -13.46
N GLU A 307 19.19 1.21 -13.89
CA GLU A 307 20.11 2.02 -14.69
C GLU A 307 19.55 2.28 -16.09
N ALA A 308 18.99 1.28 -16.76
CA ALA A 308 18.40 1.43 -18.08
C ALA A 308 17.22 2.40 -18.11
N PHE A 309 16.43 2.45 -17.03
CA PHE A 309 15.34 3.42 -16.88
C PHE A 309 15.79 4.89 -16.88
N ARG A 310 17.10 5.17 -16.78
CA ARG A 310 17.67 6.52 -16.94
C ARG A 310 17.72 7.00 -18.37
N GLY A 311 17.61 6.13 -19.37
CA GLY A 311 17.58 6.57 -20.77
C GLY A 311 17.46 5.46 -21.80
N THR A 312 18.23 4.39 -21.67
CA THR A 312 18.35 3.36 -22.73
C THR A 312 17.08 2.52 -22.88
N ILE A 313 16.27 2.36 -21.83
CA ILE A 313 15.01 1.59 -21.89
C ILE A 313 13.97 2.14 -22.88
N ARG A 314 14.17 3.37 -23.39
CA ARG A 314 13.29 3.99 -24.40
C ARG A 314 13.38 3.28 -25.74
N GLU A 315 14.49 2.59 -26.01
CA GLU A 315 14.66 1.80 -27.21
C GLU A 315 13.85 0.51 -27.09
N ARG A 316 12.92 0.33 -28.05
CA ARG A 316 12.03 -0.85 -28.10
C ARG A 316 12.80 -2.17 -27.92
N PRO A 317 13.95 -2.43 -28.59
CA PRO A 317 14.70 -3.67 -28.39
C PRO A 317 15.17 -3.88 -26.95
N VAL A 318 15.62 -2.80 -26.29
CA VAL A 318 16.14 -2.84 -24.91
C VAL A 318 15.03 -3.19 -23.93
N LEU A 319 13.85 -2.57 -24.06
CA LEU A 319 12.68 -2.90 -23.22
C LEU A 319 12.32 -4.39 -23.30
N TYR A 320 12.29 -4.95 -24.51
CA TYR A 320 11.91 -6.35 -24.72
C TYR A 320 12.99 -7.35 -24.30
N GLU A 321 14.27 -6.98 -24.43
CA GLU A 321 15.37 -7.77 -23.88
C GLU A 321 15.24 -7.90 -22.36
N PHE A 322 14.97 -6.79 -21.67
CA PHE A 322 14.82 -6.80 -20.22
C PHE A 322 13.64 -7.65 -19.74
N LEU A 323 12.49 -7.58 -20.42
CA LEU A 323 11.35 -8.44 -20.13
C LEU A 323 11.69 -9.91 -20.32
N ASP A 324 12.35 -10.25 -21.43
CA ASP A 324 12.80 -11.61 -21.70
C ASP A 324 13.73 -12.12 -20.60
N ARG A 325 14.65 -11.27 -20.12
CA ARG A 325 15.55 -11.58 -19.00
C ARG A 325 14.80 -11.79 -17.69
N VAL A 326 13.80 -10.95 -17.38
CA VAL A 326 12.93 -11.14 -16.19
C VAL A 326 12.21 -12.48 -16.24
N VAL A 327 11.65 -12.85 -17.39
CA VAL A 327 10.95 -14.13 -17.56
C VAL A 327 11.91 -15.32 -17.47
N LYS A 328 13.03 -15.27 -18.20
CA LYS A 328 14.04 -16.34 -18.21
C LYS A 328 14.71 -16.54 -16.85
N SER A 329 14.79 -15.49 -16.03
CA SER A 329 15.28 -15.58 -14.65
C SER A 329 14.34 -16.35 -13.70
N LYS A 330 13.11 -16.66 -14.15
CA LYS A 330 12.04 -17.26 -13.35
C LYS A 330 11.56 -16.39 -12.18
N TRP A 331 11.91 -15.11 -12.15
CA TRP A 331 11.54 -14.19 -11.08
C TRP A 331 10.02 -14.09 -10.88
N ILE A 332 9.25 -13.88 -11.95
CA ILE A 332 7.78 -13.83 -11.91
C ILE A 332 7.21 -15.13 -11.31
N GLU A 333 7.70 -16.29 -11.77
CA GLU A 333 7.26 -17.60 -11.31
C GLU A 333 7.64 -17.85 -9.83
N ASN A 334 8.86 -17.49 -9.42
CA ASN A 334 9.31 -17.66 -8.04
C ASN A 334 8.48 -16.82 -7.07
N LEU A 335 8.17 -15.58 -7.47
CA LEU A 335 7.34 -14.67 -6.68
C LEU A 335 5.89 -15.12 -6.59
N TYR A 336 5.32 -15.62 -7.69
CA TYR A 336 4.01 -16.27 -7.70
C TYR A 336 3.93 -17.39 -6.65
N TRP A 337 4.93 -18.26 -6.62
CA TRP A 337 4.95 -19.38 -5.68
C TRP A 337 5.27 -18.97 -4.25
N ALA A 338 6.03 -17.90 -4.03
CA ALA A 338 6.22 -17.33 -2.71
C ALA A 338 4.90 -16.80 -2.13
N ILE A 339 4.10 -16.10 -2.95
CA ILE A 339 2.76 -15.63 -2.57
C ILE A 339 1.83 -16.82 -2.31
N ALA A 340 1.82 -17.82 -3.20
CA ALA A 340 1.01 -19.02 -3.00
C ALA A 340 1.40 -19.75 -1.70
N GLY A 341 2.68 -19.82 -1.38
CA GLY A 341 3.17 -20.38 -0.12
C GLY A 341 2.72 -19.56 1.10
N ALA A 342 2.81 -18.23 1.05
CA ALA A 342 2.38 -17.35 2.14
C ALA A 342 0.86 -17.41 2.36
N VAL A 343 0.06 -17.43 1.29
CA VAL A 343 -1.40 -17.41 1.35
C VAL A 343 -2.00 -18.78 1.66
N LEU A 344 -1.49 -19.84 1.02
CA LEU A 344 -2.09 -21.18 1.04
C LEU A 344 -1.33 -22.19 1.89
N GLY A 345 -0.11 -21.85 2.33
CA GLY A 345 0.74 -22.77 3.12
C GLY A 345 1.28 -23.95 2.33
N ILE A 346 1.40 -23.83 1.00
CA ILE A 346 1.86 -24.90 0.11
C ILE A 346 3.28 -24.65 -0.40
N ARG A 347 3.97 -25.72 -0.81
CA ARG A 347 5.25 -25.65 -1.50
C ARG A 347 5.06 -25.51 -3.01
N LYS A 348 6.10 -25.01 -3.68
CA LYS A 348 6.15 -24.86 -5.13
C LYS A 348 5.85 -26.19 -5.82
N PHE A 349 4.87 -26.18 -6.72
CA PHE A 349 4.37 -27.36 -7.46
C PHE A 349 3.76 -28.49 -6.62
N GLU A 350 3.47 -28.25 -5.34
CA GLU A 350 2.79 -29.26 -4.51
C GLU A 350 1.40 -29.63 -5.07
N ARG A 351 0.68 -28.63 -5.61
CA ARG A 351 -0.58 -28.81 -6.33
C ARG A 351 -0.85 -27.68 -7.32
N PRO A 352 -1.79 -27.85 -8.27
CA PRO A 352 -2.31 -26.74 -9.05
C PRO A 352 -2.91 -25.64 -8.15
N VAL A 353 -2.73 -24.38 -8.56
CA VAL A 353 -3.25 -23.19 -7.86
C VAL A 353 -4.04 -22.34 -8.84
N ASN A 354 -5.27 -21.99 -8.49
CA ASN A 354 -6.05 -20.99 -9.22
C ASN A 354 -5.83 -19.62 -8.59
N TYR A 355 -4.92 -18.83 -9.19
CA TYR A 355 -4.55 -17.53 -8.63
C TYR A 355 -5.74 -16.58 -8.43
N GLY A 356 -6.69 -16.54 -9.38
CA GLY A 356 -7.86 -15.67 -9.28
C GLY A 356 -8.83 -16.05 -8.14
N HIS A 357 -8.98 -17.35 -7.86
CA HIS A 357 -9.95 -17.83 -6.86
C HIS A 357 -9.34 -18.00 -5.47
N GLU A 358 -8.05 -18.35 -5.38
CA GLU A 358 -7.40 -18.73 -4.13
C GLU A 358 -6.47 -17.65 -3.58
N ILE A 359 -5.99 -16.73 -4.42
CA ILE A 359 -5.03 -15.67 -4.03
C ILE A 359 -5.66 -14.29 -4.15
N LEU A 360 -6.26 -13.97 -5.29
CA LEU A 360 -6.83 -12.66 -5.58
C LEU A 360 -8.28 -12.57 -5.07
N THR A 361 -8.44 -12.52 -3.75
CA THR A 361 -9.76 -12.45 -3.08
C THR A 361 -9.97 -11.11 -2.38
N SER A 362 -11.18 -10.57 -2.43
CA SER A 362 -11.58 -9.41 -1.62
C SER A 362 -12.48 -9.90 -0.46
N PRO A 363 -12.08 -9.74 0.82
CA PRO A 363 -10.87 -9.07 1.31
C PRO A 363 -9.59 -9.91 1.11
N LEU A 364 -8.43 -9.22 1.06
CA LEU A 364 -7.13 -9.86 0.85
C LEU A 364 -6.73 -10.74 2.06
N PRO A 365 -6.03 -11.87 1.82
CA PRO A 365 -5.59 -12.77 2.89
C PRO A 365 -4.68 -12.10 3.93
N PRO A 366 -5.04 -12.15 5.24
CA PRO A 366 -4.19 -11.63 6.31
C PRO A 366 -2.75 -12.18 6.33
N PRO A 367 -2.48 -13.48 6.09
CA PRO A 367 -1.10 -13.99 6.06
C PRO A 367 -0.17 -13.25 5.08
N LEU A 368 -0.71 -12.82 3.94
CA LEU A 368 0.00 -12.01 2.97
C LEU A 368 0.17 -10.57 3.46
N LEU A 369 -0.92 -9.95 3.90
CA LEU A 369 -0.94 -8.55 4.33
C LEU A 369 -0.04 -8.29 5.54
N ILE A 370 -0.02 -9.17 6.53
CA ILE A 370 0.79 -9.05 7.74
C ILE A 370 2.28 -8.92 7.38
N SER A 371 2.75 -9.82 6.51
CA SER A 371 4.16 -9.88 6.08
C SER A 371 4.57 -8.60 5.33
N VAL A 372 3.74 -8.17 4.37
CA VAL A 372 3.98 -6.94 3.59
C VAL A 372 3.92 -5.70 4.49
N LYS A 373 2.89 -5.58 5.33
CA LYS A 373 2.67 -4.42 6.19
C LYS A 373 3.82 -4.21 7.17
N ARG A 374 4.31 -5.28 7.83
CA ARG A 374 5.49 -5.21 8.70
C ARG A 374 6.74 -4.73 7.97
N HIS A 375 6.99 -5.27 6.78
CA HIS A 375 8.11 -4.84 5.94
C HIS A 375 8.01 -3.35 5.59
N VAL A 376 6.85 -2.89 5.11
CA VAL A 376 6.62 -1.49 4.72
C VAL A 376 6.74 -0.56 5.93
N GLN A 377 6.23 -0.96 7.10
CA GLN A 377 6.39 -0.20 8.34
C GLN A 377 7.86 -0.04 8.73
N ALA A 378 8.62 -1.13 8.78
CA ALA A 378 10.05 -1.09 9.07
C ALA A 378 10.82 -0.23 8.06
N TYR A 379 10.47 -0.34 6.77
CA TYR A 379 11.03 0.48 5.71
C TYR A 379 10.74 1.98 5.94
N HIS A 380 9.48 2.34 6.20
CA HIS A 380 9.06 3.72 6.44
C HIS A 380 9.65 4.30 7.73
N GLU A 381 9.83 3.51 8.78
CA GLU A 381 10.53 3.94 9.99
C GLU A 381 12.00 4.25 9.71
N ARG A 382 12.69 3.35 9.01
CA ARG A 382 14.09 3.54 8.62
C ARG A 382 14.27 4.77 7.73
N VAL A 383 13.44 4.92 6.70
CA VAL A 383 13.54 6.05 5.77
C VAL A 383 13.05 7.36 6.40
N GLY A 384 12.03 7.29 7.26
CA GLY A 384 11.61 8.42 8.07
C GLY A 384 12.72 8.88 9.02
N ALA A 385 13.56 8.00 9.54
CA ALA A 385 14.67 8.41 10.39
C ALA A 385 15.79 9.16 9.65
N LEU A 386 15.85 9.09 8.31
CA LEU A 386 16.92 9.74 7.54
C LEU A 386 16.82 11.26 7.65
N ARG A 387 17.98 11.89 7.87
CA ARG A 387 18.17 13.34 7.92
C ARG A 387 19.46 13.68 7.18
N PRO A 388 19.56 14.87 6.55
CA PRO A 388 20.84 15.43 6.15
C PRO A 388 21.76 15.49 7.37
N GLU A 389 23.01 15.09 7.20
CA GLU A 389 24.03 15.38 8.19
C GLU A 389 24.15 16.90 8.30
N ASN A 390 24.05 17.45 9.52
CA ASN A 390 24.26 18.88 9.76
C ASN A 390 25.63 19.24 9.17
N SER A 391 25.62 20.01 8.09
CA SER A 391 26.83 20.51 7.43
C SER A 391 27.41 21.70 8.18
#